data_AF-A0A1V1NSI9-F1
#
_entry.id   AF-A0A1V1NSI9-F1
#
_cell.length_a   1.000
_cell.length_b   1.000
_cell.length_c   1.000
_cell.angle_alpha   90.00
_cell.angle_beta   90.00
_cell.angle_gamma   90.00
#
_symmetry.space_group_name_H-M   'P 1'
#
loop_
_entity.id
_entity.type
_entity.pdbx_description
1 polymer ?
#
loop_
_entity_poly.entity_id
_entity_poly.type
_entity_poly.pdbx_seq_one_letter_code
_entity_poly.pdbx_strand_id
1 'polypeptide(L)'
;MIAKLAMADGDFSEDERHVIENLMKEELHLGADDVEMAVSIFNNALLDTTPFDFYASTFYQDFQSEPQLLELMLEILLKVSYADGVLNKNEETMLLSATKIFKFSKEEYESIKSRYDTVTGTNNKYYAILGCSPDDPVEIIKKCYRNMIVEYHPDKISSKGLPEEFILFANEKFKEIQNAYEIIKKERNIR
;
A
#
# COMPACT_ATOMS: atom_id res chain seq x y z
N MET A 1 2.13 -14.01 1.51
CA MET A 1 3.16 -12.94 1.54
C MET A 1 3.08 -12.15 2.83
N ILE A 2 1.97 -11.46 3.13
CA ILE A 2 1.80 -10.63 4.34
C ILE A 2 2.14 -11.39 5.62
N ALA A 3 1.59 -12.60 5.82
CA ALA A 3 1.90 -13.44 6.98
C ALA A 3 3.39 -13.81 7.12
N LYS A 4 4.13 -13.88 6.01
CA LYS A 4 5.57 -14.17 6.03
C LYS A 4 6.41 -12.96 6.38
N LEU A 5 5.97 -11.79 5.90
CA LEU A 5 6.56 -10.51 6.26
C LEU A 5 6.38 -10.22 7.75
N ALA A 6 5.16 -10.38 8.25
CA ALA A 6 4.80 -10.19 9.65
C ALA A 6 5.50 -11.18 10.62
N MET A 7 6.00 -12.32 10.11
CA MET A 7 6.78 -13.29 10.88
C MET A 7 8.29 -13.07 10.77
N ALA A 8 8.75 -12.07 10.01
CA ALA A 8 10.18 -11.86 9.74
C ALA A 8 10.98 -11.64 11.03
N ASP A 9 10.35 -11.02 12.04
CA ASP A 9 10.97 -10.70 13.33
C ASP A 9 10.59 -11.69 14.46
N GLY A 10 9.79 -12.71 14.16
CA GLY A 10 9.48 -13.82 15.07
C GLY A 10 8.33 -13.58 16.05
N ASP A 11 7.98 -12.32 16.33
CA ASP A 11 6.81 -11.94 17.14
C ASP A 11 5.84 -11.12 16.29
N PHE A 12 4.63 -11.66 16.08
CA PHE A 12 3.54 -10.96 15.40
C PHE A 12 2.78 -10.08 16.40
N SER A 13 2.93 -8.76 16.28
CA SER A 13 2.40 -7.77 17.22
C SER A 13 0.88 -7.55 17.06
N GLU A 14 0.24 -7.07 18.14
CA GLU A 14 -1.17 -6.66 18.10
C GLU A 14 -1.42 -5.48 17.15
N ASP A 15 -0.45 -4.58 16.97
CA ASP A 15 -0.55 -3.45 16.05
C ASP A 15 -0.56 -3.91 14.58
N GLU A 16 0.30 -4.87 14.20
CA GLU A 16 0.26 -5.48 12.87
C GLU A 16 -1.03 -6.24 12.61
N ARG A 17 -1.50 -7.01 13.61
CA ARG A 17 -2.79 -7.69 13.54
C ARG A 17 -3.93 -6.71 13.30
N HIS A 18 -3.94 -5.58 14.00
CA HIS A 18 -4.96 -4.56 13.81
C HIS A 18 -4.88 -3.90 12.43
N VAL A 19 -3.68 -3.62 11.91
CA VAL A 19 -3.50 -3.09 10.55
C VAL A 19 -4.01 -4.08 9.50
N ILE A 20 -3.74 -5.38 9.67
CA ILE A 20 -4.20 -6.42 8.73
C ILE A 20 -5.71 -6.61 8.81
N GLU A 21 -6.29 -6.61 10.01
CA GLU A 21 -7.75 -6.70 10.18
C GLU A 21 -8.46 -5.48 9.58
N ASN A 22 -7.94 -4.28 9.79
CA ASN A 22 -8.47 -3.06 9.17
C ASN A 22 -8.26 -3.07 7.65
N LEU A 23 -7.12 -3.55 7.15
CA LEU A 23 -6.89 -3.73 5.71
C LEU A 23 -7.95 -4.67 5.11
N MET A 24 -8.25 -5.80 5.76
CA MET A 24 -9.24 -6.76 5.29
C MET A 24 -10.68 -6.20 5.31
N LYS A 25 -11.04 -5.47 6.37
CA LYS A 25 -12.41 -4.97 6.59
C LYS A 25 -12.69 -3.63 5.93
N GLU A 26 -11.77 -2.70 6.05
CA GLU A 26 -11.95 -1.31 5.62
C GLU A 26 -11.39 -1.07 4.23
N GLU A 27 -10.28 -1.69 3.83
CA GLU A 27 -9.68 -1.39 2.52
C GLU A 27 -10.06 -2.40 1.43
N LEU A 28 -10.04 -3.69 1.76
CA LEU A 28 -10.47 -4.76 0.86
C LEU A 28 -11.98 -5.02 0.93
N HIS A 29 -12.66 -4.45 1.95
CA HIS A 29 -14.09 -4.59 2.23
C HIS A 29 -14.62 -6.03 2.08
N LEU A 30 -13.86 -6.97 2.60
CA LEU A 30 -14.26 -8.36 2.61
C LEU A 30 -15.55 -8.52 3.44
N GLY A 31 -16.49 -9.35 2.96
CA GLY A 31 -17.66 -9.73 3.73
C GLY A 31 -17.25 -10.46 5.01
N ALA A 32 -18.13 -10.53 6.02
CA ALA A 32 -17.80 -11.16 7.30
C ALA A 32 -17.28 -12.60 7.15
N ASP A 33 -17.88 -13.38 6.23
CA ASP A 33 -17.47 -14.75 5.93
C ASP A 33 -16.10 -14.80 5.21
N ASP A 34 -15.82 -13.85 4.32
CA ASP A 34 -14.55 -13.74 3.59
C ASP A 34 -13.41 -13.29 4.52
N VAL A 35 -13.71 -12.43 5.50
CA VAL A 35 -12.75 -12.05 6.55
C VAL A 35 -12.37 -13.25 7.39
N GLU A 36 -13.33 -14.07 7.84
CA GLU A 36 -13.02 -15.29 8.61
C GLU A 36 -12.15 -16.26 7.79
N MET A 37 -12.46 -16.43 6.50
CA MET A 37 -11.65 -17.24 5.60
C MET A 37 -10.24 -16.66 5.41
N ALA A 38 -10.12 -15.36 5.17
CA ALA A 38 -8.84 -14.67 4.99
C ALA A 38 -7.97 -14.77 6.25
N VAL A 39 -8.56 -14.59 7.44
CA VAL A 39 -7.88 -14.77 8.74
C VAL A 39 -7.44 -16.22 8.93
N SER A 40 -8.26 -17.20 8.55
CA SER A 40 -7.88 -18.62 8.61
C SER A 40 -6.70 -18.94 7.68
N ILE A 41 -6.73 -18.48 6.43
CA ILE A 41 -5.63 -18.63 5.46
C ILE A 41 -4.37 -17.95 6.00
N PHE A 42 -4.51 -16.75 6.56
CA PHE A 42 -3.41 -16.01 7.16
C PHE A 42 -2.77 -16.79 8.32
N ASN A 43 -3.57 -17.27 9.28
CA ASN A 43 -3.08 -18.04 10.42
C ASN A 43 -2.40 -19.34 9.99
N ASN A 44 -2.93 -20.03 8.99
CA ASN A 44 -2.27 -21.22 8.42
C ASN A 44 -0.94 -20.86 7.75
N ALA A 45 -0.87 -19.71 7.06
CA ALA A 45 0.36 -19.22 6.47
C ALA A 45 1.41 -18.82 7.52
N LEU A 46 1.05 -18.49 8.77
CA LEU A 46 2.03 -18.28 9.85
C LEU A 46 2.77 -19.57 10.22
N LEU A 47 2.11 -20.74 10.11
CA LEU A 47 2.68 -22.05 10.45
C LEU A 47 3.47 -22.70 9.31
N ASP A 48 3.31 -22.21 8.09
CA ASP A 48 4.02 -22.71 6.92
C ASP A 48 5.54 -22.38 7.04
N THR A 49 6.42 -23.21 6.47
CA THR A 49 7.88 -22.93 6.41
C THR A 49 8.33 -22.45 5.03
N THR A 50 7.39 -22.32 4.09
CA THR A 50 7.63 -21.85 2.73
C THR A 50 8.23 -20.44 2.75
N PRO A 51 9.35 -20.19 2.04
CA PRO A 51 10.00 -18.88 2.01
C PRO A 51 9.10 -17.78 1.41
N PHE A 52 9.32 -16.53 1.85
CA PHE A 52 8.62 -15.36 1.32
C PHE A 52 8.71 -15.25 -0.21
N ASP A 53 9.91 -15.44 -0.76
CA ASP A 53 10.21 -15.30 -2.20
C ASP A 53 9.36 -16.24 -3.08
N PHE A 54 8.98 -17.41 -2.54
CA PHE A 54 8.11 -18.34 -3.26
C PHE A 54 6.73 -17.72 -3.49
N TYR A 55 6.10 -17.19 -2.43
CA TYR A 55 4.78 -16.54 -2.58
C TYR A 55 4.85 -15.27 -3.43
N ALA A 56 5.93 -14.49 -3.32
CA ALA A 56 6.14 -13.33 -4.16
C ALA A 56 6.25 -13.73 -5.64
N SER A 57 6.96 -14.81 -5.95
CA SER A 57 7.08 -15.32 -7.31
C SER A 57 5.74 -15.84 -7.85
N THR A 58 4.96 -16.57 -7.04
CA THR A 58 3.63 -17.03 -7.42
C THR A 58 2.69 -15.86 -7.70
N PHE A 59 2.64 -14.87 -6.79
CA PHE A 59 1.82 -13.68 -6.98
C PHE A 59 2.22 -12.92 -8.27
N TYR A 60 3.52 -12.80 -8.54
CA TYR A 60 3.98 -12.18 -9.78
C TYR A 60 3.56 -12.97 -11.02
N GLN A 61 3.63 -14.31 -11.00
CA GLN A 61 3.21 -15.12 -12.14
C GLN A 61 1.72 -14.95 -12.46
N ASP A 62 0.89 -14.87 -11.42
CA ASP A 62 -0.56 -14.72 -11.57
C ASP A 62 -0.94 -13.31 -12.06
N PHE A 63 -0.19 -12.28 -11.64
CA PHE A 63 -0.58 -10.87 -11.82
C PHE A 63 0.43 -10.00 -12.60
N GLN A 64 1.41 -10.60 -13.29
CA GLN A 64 2.44 -9.86 -14.06
C GLN A 64 1.85 -8.95 -15.15
N SER A 65 0.64 -9.24 -15.64
CA SER A 65 -0.05 -8.43 -16.65
C SER A 65 -0.83 -7.26 -16.04
N GLU A 66 -0.88 -7.15 -14.71
CA GLU A 66 -1.67 -6.19 -13.96
C GLU A 66 -0.78 -5.38 -13.01
N PRO A 67 -0.03 -4.38 -13.51
CA PRO A 67 0.93 -3.61 -12.70
C PRO A 67 0.32 -2.95 -11.45
N GLN A 68 -0.96 -2.57 -11.54
CA GLN A 68 -1.72 -1.99 -10.42
C GLN A 68 -1.84 -2.98 -9.24
N LEU A 69 -1.92 -4.29 -9.50
CA LEU A 69 -1.96 -5.32 -8.45
C LEU A 69 -0.62 -5.50 -7.75
N LEU A 70 0.46 -5.46 -8.53
CA LEU A 70 1.81 -5.56 -8.00
C LEU A 70 2.13 -4.35 -7.11
N GLU A 71 1.71 -3.16 -7.53
CA GLU A 71 1.88 -1.94 -6.74
C GLU A 71 1.03 -2.00 -5.47
N LEU A 72 -0.26 -2.38 -5.57
CA LEU A 72 -1.13 -2.54 -4.40
C LEU A 72 -0.53 -3.53 -3.40
N MET A 73 -0.06 -4.69 -3.88
CA MET A 73 0.54 -5.69 -2.99
C MET A 73 1.78 -5.13 -2.29
N LEU A 74 2.63 -4.39 -3.00
CA LEU A 74 3.80 -3.75 -2.40
C LEU A 74 3.42 -2.67 -1.38
N GLU A 75 2.40 -1.87 -1.66
CA GLU A 75 1.85 -0.88 -0.71
C GLU A 75 1.34 -1.55 0.57
N ILE A 76 0.62 -2.66 0.43
CA ILE A 76 0.12 -3.44 1.57
C ILE A 76 1.27 -3.97 2.42
N LEU A 77 2.30 -4.54 1.79
CA LEU A 77 3.47 -5.05 2.51
C LEU A 77 4.19 -3.92 3.26
N LEU A 78 4.40 -2.76 2.62
CA LEU A 78 4.98 -1.59 3.27
C LEU A 78 4.13 -1.11 4.45
N LYS A 79 2.81 -0.99 4.26
CA LYS A 79 1.91 -0.53 5.32
C LYS A 79 1.96 -1.42 6.56
N VAL A 80 2.02 -2.75 6.36
CA VAL A 80 2.13 -3.70 7.47
C VAL A 80 3.49 -3.58 8.16
N SER A 81 4.58 -3.48 7.40
CA SER A 81 5.93 -3.32 7.98
C SER A 81 6.23 -1.96 8.62
N TYR A 82 5.34 -0.97 8.47
CA TYR A 82 5.43 0.29 9.19
C TYR A 82 4.39 0.39 10.32
N ALA A 83 3.66 -0.69 10.64
CA ALA A 83 2.60 -0.70 11.65
C ALA A 83 3.11 -0.37 13.06
N ASP A 84 4.31 -0.84 13.40
CA ASP A 84 5.00 -0.58 14.66
C ASP A 84 5.81 0.74 14.64
N GLY A 85 5.79 1.46 13.50
CA GLY A 85 6.45 2.73 13.28
C GLY A 85 7.93 2.65 12.90
N VAL A 86 8.54 1.46 12.81
CA VAL A 86 9.96 1.31 12.42
C VAL A 86 10.16 0.09 11.53
N LEU A 87 10.47 0.33 10.26
CA LEU A 87 10.87 -0.74 9.35
C LEU A 87 12.19 -1.39 9.80
N ASN A 88 12.15 -2.67 10.13
CA ASN A 88 13.33 -3.43 10.53
C ASN A 88 14.13 -3.95 9.30
N LYS A 89 15.34 -4.46 9.54
CA LYS A 89 16.24 -4.93 8.45
C LYS A 89 15.74 -6.19 7.74
N ASN A 90 15.01 -7.06 8.44
CA ASN A 90 14.54 -8.33 7.88
C ASN A 90 13.37 -8.08 6.93
N GLU A 91 12.41 -7.26 7.35
CA GLU A 91 11.31 -6.77 6.55
C GLU A 91 11.79 -5.96 5.35
N GLU A 92 12.76 -5.04 5.55
CA GLU A 92 13.34 -4.30 4.43
C GLU A 92 13.98 -5.26 3.41
N THR A 93 14.63 -6.32 3.87
CA THR A 93 15.19 -7.35 2.98
C THR A 93 14.09 -8.07 2.19
N MET A 94 12.97 -8.41 2.82
CA MET A 94 11.82 -9.03 2.16
C MET A 94 11.14 -8.10 1.16
N LEU A 95 10.94 -6.83 1.51
CA LEU A 95 10.40 -5.81 0.60
C LEU A 95 11.31 -5.58 -0.61
N LEU A 96 12.63 -5.52 -0.40
CA LEU A 96 13.62 -5.46 -1.48
C LEU A 96 13.64 -6.74 -2.33
N SER A 97 13.27 -7.89 -1.78
CA SER A 97 13.07 -9.12 -2.57
C SER A 97 11.80 -9.02 -3.43
N ALA A 98 10.69 -8.59 -2.83
CA ALA A 98 9.42 -8.40 -3.54
C ALA A 98 9.56 -7.42 -4.73
N THR A 99 10.22 -6.28 -4.52
CA THR A 99 10.44 -5.28 -5.58
C THR A 99 11.22 -5.85 -6.76
N LYS A 100 12.27 -6.64 -6.50
CA LYS A 100 13.04 -7.32 -7.56
C LYS A 100 12.18 -8.33 -8.33
N ILE A 101 11.37 -9.11 -7.61
CA ILE A 101 10.48 -10.12 -8.23
C ILE A 101 9.39 -9.44 -9.07
N PHE A 102 8.80 -8.37 -8.55
CA PHE A 102 7.75 -7.59 -9.21
C PHE A 102 8.27 -6.68 -10.33
N LYS A 103 9.60 -6.57 -10.46
CA LYS A 103 10.31 -5.74 -11.44
C LYS A 103 10.11 -4.23 -11.26
N PHE A 104 9.92 -3.79 -10.03
CA PHE A 104 9.99 -2.36 -9.70
C PHE A 104 11.43 -1.87 -9.74
N SER A 105 11.62 -0.69 -10.31
CA SER A 105 12.87 0.06 -10.23
C SER A 105 13.11 0.54 -8.79
N LYS A 106 14.36 0.92 -8.51
CA LYS A 106 14.70 1.46 -7.19
C LYS A 106 13.95 2.77 -6.95
N GLU A 107 13.82 3.60 -7.98
CA GLU A 107 13.13 4.88 -7.92
C GLU A 107 11.64 4.72 -7.60
N GLU A 108 10.97 3.73 -8.20
CA GLU A 108 9.57 3.40 -7.88
C GLU A 108 9.43 2.93 -6.43
N TYR A 109 10.30 2.02 -5.99
CA TYR A 109 10.26 1.56 -4.59
C TYR A 109 10.47 2.70 -3.59
N GLU A 110 11.48 3.56 -3.79
CA GLU A 110 11.73 4.70 -2.91
C GLU A 110 10.56 5.68 -2.91
N SER A 111 9.93 5.92 -4.07
CA SER A 111 8.75 6.78 -4.17
C SER A 111 7.52 6.22 -3.46
N ILE A 112 7.37 4.90 -3.40
CA ILE A 112 6.29 4.25 -2.64
C ILE A 112 6.65 4.26 -1.16
N LYS A 113 7.88 3.87 -0.80
CA LYS A 113 8.39 3.85 0.58
C LYS A 113 8.31 5.22 1.25
N SER A 114 8.64 6.31 0.56
CA SER A 114 8.58 7.67 1.13
C SER A 114 7.19 8.08 1.60
N ARG A 115 6.12 7.46 1.06
CA ARG A 115 4.74 7.64 1.52
C ARG A 115 4.47 7.09 2.91
N TYR A 116 5.24 6.08 3.31
CA TYR A 116 5.10 5.38 4.59
C TYR A 116 6.22 5.74 5.59
N ASP A 117 7.41 6.11 5.10
CA ASP A 117 8.56 6.53 5.94
C ASP A 117 8.34 7.91 6.63
N THR A 118 7.41 8.71 6.13
CA THR A 118 7.13 10.07 6.61
C THR A 118 6.18 10.14 7.82
N VAL A 119 5.98 9.02 8.51
CA VAL A 119 5.16 8.90 9.73
C VAL A 119 5.74 9.68 10.93
N THR A 120 6.94 10.24 10.84
CA THR A 120 7.51 11.12 11.89
C THR A 120 7.11 12.60 11.78
N GLY A 121 6.24 12.98 10.84
CA GLY A 121 5.67 14.33 10.79
C GLY A 121 4.35 14.40 10.05
N THR A 122 3.26 14.70 10.76
CA THR A 122 1.87 14.72 10.24
C THR A 122 1.69 15.56 8.97
N ASN A 123 2.52 16.58 8.74
CA ASN A 123 2.45 17.42 7.54
C ASN A 123 3.08 16.74 6.31
N ASN A 124 4.10 15.89 6.48
CA ASN A 124 4.82 15.27 5.37
C ASN A 124 4.01 14.13 4.71
N LYS A 125 3.18 13.44 5.50
CA LYS A 125 2.28 12.38 5.02
C LYS A 125 1.42 12.82 3.82
N TYR A 126 0.87 14.03 3.84
CA TYR A 126 -0.04 14.48 2.77
C TYR A 126 0.68 14.73 1.44
N TYR A 127 1.89 15.29 1.48
CA TYR A 127 2.70 15.49 0.27
C TYR A 127 3.14 14.14 -0.29
N ALA A 128 3.49 13.21 0.60
CA ALA A 128 3.86 11.87 0.21
C ALA A 128 2.68 11.09 -0.41
N ILE A 129 1.46 11.21 0.14
CA ILE A 129 0.24 10.68 -0.51
C ILE A 129 0.11 11.21 -1.93
N LEU A 130 0.39 12.50 -2.16
CA LEU A 130 0.36 13.10 -3.50
C LEU A 130 1.57 12.75 -4.39
N GLY A 131 2.57 12.04 -3.89
CA GLY A 131 3.82 11.78 -4.60
C GLY A 131 4.64 13.04 -4.88
N CYS A 132 4.59 14.03 -3.99
CA CYS A 132 5.34 15.29 -4.09
C CYS A 132 6.05 15.66 -2.78
N SER A 133 6.89 16.69 -2.84
CA SER A 133 7.64 17.23 -1.70
C SER A 133 6.94 18.47 -1.10
N PRO A 134 7.04 18.71 0.23
CA PRO A 134 6.65 19.97 0.86
C PRO A 134 7.32 21.20 0.23
N ASP A 135 8.53 21.03 -0.32
CA ASP A 135 9.31 22.11 -0.94
C ASP A 135 8.92 22.36 -2.41
N ASP A 136 8.12 21.48 -3.02
CA ASP A 136 7.77 21.59 -4.43
C ASP A 136 6.96 22.86 -4.72
N PRO A 137 7.07 23.46 -5.92
CA PRO A 137 6.21 24.56 -6.34
C PRO A 137 4.72 24.14 -6.36
N VAL A 138 3.83 25.08 -6.05
CA VAL A 138 2.36 24.85 -6.05
C VAL A 138 1.86 24.24 -7.37
N GLU A 139 2.44 24.62 -8.50
CA GLU A 139 2.09 24.07 -9.82
C GLU A 139 2.43 22.58 -9.94
N ILE A 140 3.53 22.13 -9.33
CA ILE A 140 3.91 20.71 -9.29
C ILE A 140 2.95 19.94 -8.41
N ILE A 141 2.61 20.47 -7.23
CA ILE A 141 1.65 19.84 -6.31
C ILE A 141 0.27 19.69 -6.99
N LYS A 142 -0.22 20.73 -7.67
CA LYS A 142 -1.48 20.68 -8.45
C LYS A 142 -1.41 19.63 -9.55
N LYS A 143 -0.26 19.49 -10.21
CA LYS A 143 -0.06 18.49 -11.27
C LYS A 143 -0.08 17.06 -10.70
N CYS A 144 0.64 16.80 -9.62
CA CYS A 144 0.66 15.48 -8.97
C CYS A 144 -0.73 15.08 -8.51
N TYR A 145 -1.48 16.00 -7.86
CA TYR A 145 -2.88 15.78 -7.49
C TYR A 145 -3.76 15.38 -8.70
N ARG A 146 -3.70 16.13 -9.81
CA ARG A 146 -4.50 15.82 -11.00
C ARG A 146 -4.14 14.46 -11.60
N ASN A 147 -2.86 14.12 -11.63
CA ASN A 147 -2.41 12.82 -12.13
C ASN A 147 -3.00 11.69 -11.30
N MET A 148 -2.92 11.79 -9.97
CA MET A 148 -3.47 10.78 -9.08
C MET A 148 -5.00 10.68 -9.16
N ILE A 149 -5.71 11.80 -9.26
CA ILE A 149 -7.17 11.81 -9.47
C ILE A 149 -7.55 11.09 -10.77
N VAL A 150 -6.77 11.27 -11.84
CA VAL A 150 -7.00 10.59 -13.12
C VAL A 150 -6.61 9.11 -13.04
N GLU A 151 -5.63 8.75 -12.23
CA GLU A 151 -5.14 7.39 -12.07
C GLU A 151 -6.11 6.52 -11.26
N TYR A 152 -6.54 7.03 -10.10
CA TYR A 152 -7.42 6.35 -9.16
C TYR A 152 -8.89 6.75 -9.32
N HIS A 153 -9.29 7.36 -10.45
CA HIS A 153 -10.69 7.69 -10.67
C HIS A 153 -11.54 6.42 -10.70
N PRO A 154 -12.62 6.32 -9.90
CA PRO A 154 -13.48 5.14 -9.85
C PRO A 154 -13.97 4.71 -11.24
N ASP A 155 -14.46 5.65 -12.07
CA ASP A 155 -14.90 5.34 -13.44
C ASP A 155 -13.82 4.72 -14.33
N LYS A 156 -12.56 5.18 -14.19
CA LYS A 156 -11.45 4.65 -14.99
C LYS A 156 -11.09 3.24 -14.58
N ILE A 157 -11.13 2.95 -13.28
CA ILE A 157 -10.86 1.64 -12.70
C ILE A 157 -12.01 0.67 -13.05
N SER A 158 -13.27 1.09 -12.89
CA SER A 158 -14.46 0.31 -13.27
C SER A 158 -14.49 -0.05 -14.75
N SER A 159 -13.98 0.82 -15.63
CA SER A 159 -13.93 0.56 -17.08
C SER A 159 -12.96 -0.55 -17.50
N LYS A 160 -12.04 -0.97 -16.60
CA LYS A 160 -11.05 -2.01 -16.88
C LYS A 160 -11.55 -3.44 -16.58
N GLY A 161 -12.77 -3.60 -16.08
CA GLY A 161 -13.33 -4.92 -15.73
C GLY A 161 -12.62 -5.58 -14.56
N LEU A 162 -12.02 -4.76 -13.67
CA LEU A 162 -11.34 -5.24 -12.47
C LEU A 162 -12.37 -5.71 -11.42
N PRO A 163 -11.97 -6.61 -10.50
CA PRO A 163 -12.83 -7.06 -9.40
C PRO A 163 -13.43 -5.91 -8.56
N GLU A 164 -14.56 -6.13 -7.90
CA GLU A 164 -15.26 -5.09 -7.12
C GLU A 164 -14.37 -4.49 -6.01
N GLU A 165 -13.48 -5.30 -5.46
CA GLU A 165 -12.49 -4.92 -4.45
C GLU A 165 -11.54 -3.82 -4.97
N PHE A 166 -11.27 -3.78 -6.28
CA PHE A 166 -10.44 -2.74 -6.91
C PHE A 166 -11.16 -1.42 -7.09
N ILE A 167 -12.44 -1.47 -7.46
CA ILE A 167 -13.28 -0.28 -7.56
C ILE A 167 -13.32 0.41 -6.21
N LEU A 168 -13.34 -0.40 -5.16
CA LEU A 168 -13.47 0.03 -3.79
C LEU A 168 -12.16 0.57 -3.21
N PHE A 169 -11.05 -0.12 -3.42
CA PHE A 169 -9.71 0.42 -3.15
C PHE A 169 -9.47 1.75 -3.88
N ALA A 170 -9.85 1.84 -5.17
CA ALA A 170 -9.73 3.08 -5.92
C ALA A 170 -10.59 4.20 -5.32
N ASN A 171 -11.81 3.89 -4.86
CA ASN A 171 -12.66 4.87 -4.16
C ASN A 171 -12.01 5.38 -2.87
N GLU A 172 -11.38 4.50 -2.09
CA GLU A 172 -10.68 4.90 -0.87
C GLU A 172 -9.46 5.76 -1.15
N LYS A 173 -8.60 5.31 -2.06
CA LYS A 173 -7.44 6.10 -2.52
C LYS A 173 -7.88 7.45 -3.06
N PHE A 174 -8.95 7.50 -3.83
CA PHE A 174 -9.50 8.75 -4.34
C PHE A 174 -9.87 9.73 -3.22
N LYS A 175 -10.52 9.23 -2.16
CA LYS A 175 -10.84 10.04 -0.97
C LYS A 175 -9.58 10.47 -0.22
N GLU A 176 -8.60 9.58 -0.08
CA GLU A 176 -7.33 9.88 0.59
C GLU A 176 -6.55 10.97 -0.15
N ILE A 177 -6.46 10.87 -1.48
CA ILE A 177 -5.85 11.87 -2.37
C ILE A 177 -6.56 13.22 -2.25
N GLN A 178 -7.89 13.23 -2.24
CA GLN A 178 -8.67 14.46 -2.05
C GLN A 178 -8.40 15.09 -0.68
N ASN A 179 -8.41 14.31 0.39
CA ASN A 179 -8.15 14.79 1.73
C ASN A 179 -6.73 15.36 1.88
N ALA A 180 -5.73 14.65 1.35
CA ALA A 180 -4.34 15.11 1.35
C ALA A 180 -4.19 16.47 0.64
N TYR A 181 -4.80 16.62 -0.55
CA TYR A 181 -4.75 17.89 -1.27
C TYR A 181 -5.49 19.02 -0.53
N GLU A 182 -6.64 18.77 0.09
CA GLU A 182 -7.37 19.79 0.87
C GLU A 182 -6.56 20.29 2.07
N ILE A 183 -5.81 19.41 2.74
CA ILE A 183 -4.96 19.79 3.86
C ILE A 183 -3.77 20.63 3.38
N ILE A 184 -3.08 20.20 2.31
CA ILE A 184 -1.99 20.97 1.69
C ILE A 184 -2.48 22.32 1.19
N LYS A 185 -3.69 22.36 0.62
CA LYS A 185 -4.32 23.58 0.13
C LYS A 185 -4.50 24.61 1.24
N LYS A 186 -4.96 24.17 2.42
CA LYS A 186 -5.09 25.01 3.62
C LYS A 186 -3.74 25.46 4.15
N GLU A 187 -2.76 24.55 4.23
CA GLU A 187 -1.41 24.85 4.73
C GLU A 187 -0.70 25.91 3.87
N ARG A 188 -0.75 25.77 2.54
CA ARG A 188 -0.02 26.64 1.61
C ARG A 188 -0.86 27.80 1.04
N ASN A 189 -2.07 28.03 1.56
CA ASN A 189 -3.02 29.04 1.08
C ASN A 189 -3.24 28.98 -0.45
N ILE A 190 -3.30 27.76 -0.99
CA ILE A 190 -3.53 27.53 -2.41
C ILE A 190 -5.02 27.82 -2.68
N ARG A 191 -5.32 28.65 -3.68
CA ARG A 191 -6.69 28.88 -4.15
C ARG A 191 -7.13 27.80 -5.14
#